data_AF-A0A376FIV8-F1
#
_entry.id   AF-A0A376FIV8-F1
#
_cell.length_a   1.000
_cell.length_b   1.000
_cell.length_c   1.000
_cell.angle_alpha   90.00
_cell.angle_beta   90.00
_cell.angle_gamma   90.00
#
_symmetry.space_group_name_H-M   'P 1'
#
loop_
_entity.id
_entity.type
_entity.pdbx_description
1 polymer ?
#
loop_
_entity_poly.entity_id
_entity_poly.type
_entity_poly.pdbx_seq_one_letter_code
_entity_poly.pdbx_strand_id
1 'polypeptide(L)'
;MIEVLKARDLIPFLDIAYQGFGAGMEEDAYAIRAVASAGLPALVSNSFSKIFSLYGERVGGLSVVCEDAEAAGRVLGQLKATVRRIYSSPPNFGAQVVATVLGDEQLKASWLAEVEAMRKRILAMRQELVNVLKEAVPGHNFDYLLKQRGMFSYTGLERCAGRSPARRVRCLPDRQRPYVRSGFECQQRPSRGAGFCCCDVSTYQSALSPWERAGVRASCRTKTLPGAL
;
A
#
# COMPACT_ATOMS: atom_id res chain seq x y z
N MET A 1 -14.56 16.15 -0.42
CA MET A 1 -13.38 15.91 0.46
C MET A 1 -12.30 16.95 0.25
N ILE A 2 -11.78 17.13 -0.97
CA ILE A 2 -10.73 18.13 -1.27
C ILE A 2 -11.14 19.54 -0.82
N GLU A 3 -12.37 19.98 -1.13
CA GLU A 3 -12.88 21.27 -0.66
C GLU A 3 -12.88 21.42 0.86
N VAL A 4 -13.13 20.33 1.60
CA VAL A 4 -13.08 20.34 3.08
C VAL A 4 -11.65 20.44 3.57
N LEU A 5 -10.71 19.74 2.92
CA LEU A 5 -9.28 19.84 3.25
C LEU A 5 -8.78 21.28 3.06
N LYS A 6 -9.18 21.94 1.96
CA LYS A 6 -8.85 23.34 1.68
C LYS A 6 -9.50 24.30 2.67
N ALA A 7 -10.80 24.19 2.87
CA ALA A 7 -11.56 25.11 3.72
C ALA A 7 -11.14 25.06 5.20
N ARG A 8 -10.52 23.96 5.64
CA ARG A 8 -10.08 23.74 7.02
C ARG A 8 -8.57 23.71 7.20
N ASP A 9 -7.81 24.02 6.16
CA ASP A 9 -6.34 24.01 6.17
C ASP A 9 -5.74 22.71 6.74
N LEU A 10 -6.25 21.57 6.26
CA LEU A 10 -5.86 20.24 6.74
C LEU A 10 -4.77 19.64 5.85
N ILE A 11 -3.77 19.03 6.48
CA ILE A 11 -2.72 18.26 5.80
C ILE A 11 -3.12 16.78 5.77
N PRO A 12 -3.55 16.24 4.61
CA PRO A 12 -3.89 14.83 4.50
C PRO A 12 -2.64 13.94 4.61
N PHE A 13 -2.76 12.87 5.40
CA PHE A 13 -1.85 11.74 5.40
C PHE A 13 -2.54 10.54 4.74
N LEU A 14 -2.01 10.09 3.60
CA LEU A 14 -2.56 8.99 2.81
C LEU A 14 -1.68 7.75 2.98
N ASP A 15 -2.25 6.66 3.50
CA ASP A 15 -1.60 5.35 3.58
C ASP A 15 -2.06 4.46 2.42
N ILE A 16 -1.13 4.04 1.57
CA ILE A 16 -1.36 3.19 0.40
C ILE A 16 -0.51 1.91 0.45
N ALA A 17 -0.91 1.00 1.33
CA ALA A 17 -0.26 -0.31 1.47
C ALA A 17 -0.76 -1.40 0.48
N TYR A 18 -1.85 -1.14 -0.25
CA TYR A 18 -2.59 -2.16 -1.02
C TYR A 18 -2.89 -1.74 -2.48
N GLN A 19 -2.10 -0.85 -3.06
CA GLN A 19 -2.33 -0.37 -4.43
C GLN A 19 -2.39 -1.53 -5.44
N GLY A 20 -3.47 -1.60 -6.21
CA GLY A 20 -3.72 -2.68 -7.16
C GLY A 20 -4.62 -3.79 -6.63
N PHE A 21 -4.93 -3.84 -5.34
CA PHE A 21 -5.87 -4.83 -4.77
C PHE A 21 -7.30 -4.32 -4.60
N GLY A 22 -7.54 -3.02 -4.80
CA GLY A 22 -8.87 -2.42 -4.72
C GLY A 22 -9.60 -2.52 -6.06
N ALA A 23 -9.46 -1.47 -6.87
CA ALA A 23 -10.04 -1.32 -8.19
C ALA A 23 -9.02 -1.44 -9.33
N GLY A 24 -7.73 -1.42 -9.01
CA GLY A 24 -6.63 -1.52 -9.98
C GLY A 24 -5.48 -0.60 -9.61
N MET A 25 -4.34 -0.76 -10.29
CA MET A 25 -3.12 -0.03 -9.94
C MET A 25 -3.30 1.48 -10.06
N GLU A 26 -4.00 1.93 -11.10
CA GLU A 26 -4.18 3.34 -11.40
C GLU A 26 -5.32 3.95 -10.57
N GLU A 27 -6.43 3.21 -10.47
CA GLU A 27 -7.65 3.59 -9.78
C GLU A 27 -7.41 3.76 -8.27
N ASP A 28 -6.62 2.88 -7.67
CA ASP A 28 -6.32 2.93 -6.23
C ASP A 28 -5.46 4.16 -5.87
N ALA A 29 -4.73 4.74 -6.82
CA ALA A 29 -3.94 5.95 -6.62
C ALA A 29 -4.71 7.26 -6.93
N TYR A 30 -5.99 7.18 -7.30
CA TYR A 30 -6.79 8.34 -7.68
C TYR A 30 -6.81 9.43 -6.60
N ALA A 31 -7.07 9.08 -5.34
CA ALA A 31 -7.20 10.05 -4.26
C ALA A 31 -5.90 10.85 -4.04
N ILE A 32 -4.74 10.18 -4.11
CA ILE A 32 -3.43 10.81 -4.00
C ILE A 32 -3.22 11.80 -5.15
N ARG A 33 -3.48 11.36 -6.39
CA ARG A 33 -3.36 12.22 -7.57
C ARG A 33 -4.31 13.41 -7.53
N ALA A 34 -5.52 13.24 -7.03
CA ALA A 34 -6.49 14.32 -6.89
C ALA A 34 -6.06 15.35 -5.84
N VAL A 35 -5.54 14.91 -4.69
CA VAL A 35 -4.96 15.80 -3.65
C VAL A 35 -3.76 16.57 -4.20
N ALA A 36 -2.82 15.88 -4.87
CA ALA A 36 -1.65 16.52 -5.47
C ALA A 36 -2.04 17.53 -6.56
N SER A 37 -3.00 17.18 -7.44
CA SER A 37 -3.48 18.07 -8.51
C SER A 37 -4.24 19.28 -7.97
N ALA A 38 -4.79 19.18 -6.76
CA ALA A 38 -5.44 20.30 -6.08
C ALA A 38 -4.45 21.30 -5.45
N GLY A 39 -3.14 21.03 -5.54
CA GLY A 39 -2.07 21.88 -5.00
C GLY A 39 -1.94 21.80 -3.48
N LEU A 40 -2.50 20.77 -2.85
CA LEU A 40 -2.45 20.61 -1.40
C LEU A 40 -1.14 19.94 -0.97
N PRO A 41 -0.46 20.45 0.07
CA PRO A 41 0.60 19.69 0.71
C PRO A 41 0.03 18.41 1.32
N ALA A 42 0.73 17.30 1.17
CA ALA A 42 0.24 15.99 1.58
C ALA A 42 1.38 15.04 1.91
N LEU A 43 1.13 14.10 2.81
CA LEU A 43 2.04 12.99 3.10
C LEU A 43 1.45 11.70 2.53
N VAL A 44 2.28 10.90 1.88
CA VAL A 44 1.89 9.61 1.31
C VAL A 44 2.85 8.56 1.80
N SER A 45 2.35 7.56 2.53
CA SER A 45 3.12 6.38 2.88
C SER A 45 2.68 5.21 2.00
N ASN A 46 3.63 4.51 1.39
CA ASN A 46 3.36 3.32 0.61
C ASN A 46 4.15 2.11 1.12
N SER A 47 3.59 0.91 0.96
CA SER A 47 4.24 -0.34 1.36
C SER A 47 4.33 -1.31 0.20
N PHE A 48 5.49 -1.95 0.05
CA PHE A 48 5.70 -3.02 -0.93
C PHE A 48 5.49 -4.42 -0.34
N SER A 49 5.14 -4.52 0.94
CA SER A 49 5.01 -5.84 1.60
C SER A 49 3.93 -6.73 0.97
N LYS A 50 2.85 -6.15 0.44
CA LYS A 50 1.71 -6.92 -0.10
C LYS A 50 1.73 -6.97 -1.61
N ILE A 51 1.93 -5.82 -2.24
CA ILE A 51 1.89 -5.67 -3.70
C ILE A 51 3.14 -6.26 -4.40
N PHE A 52 4.24 -6.45 -3.67
CA PHE A 52 5.46 -7.14 -4.12
C PHE A 52 5.73 -8.43 -3.33
N SER A 53 4.86 -8.79 -2.38
CA SER A 53 5.07 -9.91 -1.46
C SER A 53 6.37 -9.85 -0.63
N LEU A 54 7.00 -8.67 -0.52
CA LEU A 54 8.23 -8.43 0.24
C LEU A 54 7.93 -8.15 1.72
N TYR A 55 7.28 -9.09 2.40
CA TYR A 55 6.83 -8.93 3.79
C TYR A 55 8.00 -8.73 4.76
N GLY A 56 9.03 -9.57 4.65
CA GLY A 56 10.20 -9.59 5.53
C GLY A 56 11.22 -8.49 5.24
N GLU A 57 11.31 -8.03 3.99
CA GLU A 57 12.31 -7.04 3.56
C GLU A 57 12.03 -5.60 4.03
N ARG A 58 10.84 -5.37 4.59
CA ARG A 58 10.42 -4.08 5.17
C ARG A 58 10.59 -2.89 4.21
N VAL A 59 10.27 -3.11 2.93
CA VAL A 59 10.38 -2.08 1.89
C VAL A 59 9.09 -1.25 1.81
N GLY A 60 9.26 0.07 1.77
CA GLY A 60 8.19 1.05 1.63
C GLY A 60 8.77 2.44 1.32
N GLY A 61 7.90 3.44 1.25
CA GLY A 61 8.28 4.82 0.99
C GLY A 61 7.44 5.81 1.77
N LEU A 62 8.01 7.00 1.97
CA LEU A 62 7.31 8.19 2.42
C LEU A 62 7.57 9.29 1.40
N SER A 63 6.50 9.84 0.82
CA SER A 63 6.54 10.97 -0.10
C SER A 63 5.83 12.15 0.54
N VAL A 64 6.40 13.35 0.37
CA VAL A 64 5.79 14.60 0.83
C VAL A 64 5.58 15.50 -0.38
N VAL A 65 4.32 15.84 -0.65
CA VAL A 65 3.95 16.83 -1.66
C VAL A 65 4.20 18.21 -1.07
N CYS A 66 5.08 18.97 -1.71
CA CYS A 66 5.46 20.32 -1.30
C CYS A 66 5.04 21.33 -2.37
N GLU A 67 4.97 22.59 -1.98
CA GLU A 67 4.65 23.73 -2.86
C GLU A 67 5.68 23.92 -3.98
N ASP A 68 6.96 23.72 -3.67
CA ASP A 68 8.07 23.89 -4.60
C ASP A 68 9.27 22.97 -4.27
N ALA A 69 10.28 23.04 -5.13
CA ALA A 69 11.50 22.22 -5.02
C ALA A 69 12.40 22.63 -3.83
N GLU A 70 12.37 23.90 -3.43
CA GLU A 70 13.18 24.39 -2.31
C GLU A 70 12.62 23.89 -0.98
N ALA A 71 11.31 24.01 -0.79
CA ALA A 71 10.56 23.44 0.32
C ALA A 71 10.76 21.92 0.39
N ALA A 72 10.68 21.22 -0.74
CA ALA A 72 10.96 19.77 -0.81
C ALA A 72 12.39 19.44 -0.34
N GLY A 73 13.39 20.25 -0.72
CA GLY A 73 14.77 20.11 -0.26
C GLY A 73 14.91 20.26 1.25
N ARG A 74 14.27 21.29 1.84
CA ARG A 74 14.26 21.51 3.29
C ARG A 74 13.59 20.36 4.04
N VAL A 75 12.42 19.91 3.57
CA VAL A 75 11.68 18.76 4.14
C VAL A 75 12.53 17.50 4.07
N LEU A 76 13.14 17.21 2.93
CA LEU A 76 14.02 16.04 2.77
C LEU A 76 15.21 16.08 3.73
N GLY A 77 15.81 17.25 3.94
CA GLY A 77 16.88 17.45 4.92
C GLY A 77 16.45 17.07 6.34
N GLN A 78 15.28 17.53 6.78
CA GLN A 78 14.72 17.20 8.10
C GLN A 78 14.37 15.71 8.25
N LEU A 79 13.81 15.10 7.19
CA LEU A 79 13.54 13.67 7.17
C LEU A 79 14.84 12.84 7.30
N LYS A 80 15.89 13.20 6.55
CA LYS A 80 17.20 12.55 6.65
C LYS A 80 17.81 12.68 8.05
N ALA A 81 17.75 13.88 8.64
CA ALA A 81 18.24 14.11 10.01
C ALA A 81 17.49 13.26 11.04
N THR A 82 16.18 13.11 10.87
CA THR A 82 15.32 12.28 11.73
C THR A 82 15.64 10.79 11.56
N VAL A 83 15.67 10.28 10.33
CA VAL A 83 16.02 8.88 10.02
C VAL A 83 17.37 8.49 10.60
N ARG A 84 18.37 9.37 10.48
CA ARG A 84 19.72 9.13 11.01
C ARG A 84 19.73 8.90 12.53
N ARG A 85 18.83 9.54 13.28
CA ARG A 85 18.71 9.39 14.73
C ARG A 85 17.91 8.15 15.15
N ILE A 86 17.06 7.60 14.28
CA ILE A 86 16.22 6.44 14.60
C ILE A 86 16.94 5.14 14.26
N TYR A 87 17.42 4.99 13.03
CA TYR A 87 17.99 3.74 12.54
C TYR A 87 19.16 3.93 11.56
N SER A 88 19.77 5.12 11.54
CA SER A 88 20.86 5.50 10.62
C SER A 88 20.44 5.57 9.15
N SER A 89 20.24 4.41 8.51
CA SER A 89 19.93 4.26 7.08
C SER A 89 19.03 3.05 6.83
N PRO A 90 18.13 3.10 5.83
CA PRO A 90 17.21 2.01 5.55
C PRO A 90 17.90 0.75 4.98
N PRO A 91 17.27 -0.44 5.06
CA PRO A 91 17.77 -1.64 4.41
C PRO A 91 17.77 -1.51 2.88
N ASN A 92 18.82 -2.02 2.23
CA ASN A 92 19.07 -1.82 0.80
C ASN A 92 18.38 -2.84 -0.10
N PHE A 93 18.52 -4.12 0.24
CA PHE A 93 18.27 -5.23 -0.70
C PHE A 93 16.87 -5.19 -1.31
N GLY A 94 15.83 -5.14 -0.47
CA GLY A 94 14.46 -5.07 -0.98
C GLY A 94 14.16 -3.81 -1.78
N ALA A 95 14.81 -2.67 -1.49
CA ALA A 95 14.68 -1.46 -2.29
C ALA A 95 15.30 -1.64 -3.69
N GLN A 96 16.44 -2.32 -3.78
CA GLN A 96 17.07 -2.66 -5.06
C GLN A 96 16.21 -3.61 -5.89
N VAL A 97 15.62 -4.65 -5.28
CA VAL A 97 14.70 -5.57 -5.98
C VAL A 97 13.53 -4.81 -6.59
N VAL A 98 12.89 -3.94 -5.78
CA VAL A 98 11.78 -3.10 -6.26
C VAL A 98 12.23 -2.15 -7.37
N ALA A 99 13.39 -1.51 -7.22
CA ALA A 99 13.94 -0.61 -8.22
C ALA A 99 14.25 -1.33 -9.55
N THR A 100 14.80 -2.54 -9.51
CA THR A 100 15.09 -3.35 -10.69
C THR A 100 13.80 -3.72 -11.42
N VAL A 101 12.79 -4.26 -10.70
CA VAL A 101 11.52 -4.65 -11.32
C VAL A 101 10.79 -3.47 -11.92
N LEU A 102 10.79 -2.31 -11.25
CA LEU A 102 10.05 -1.13 -11.71
C LEU A 102 10.83 -0.27 -12.72
N GLY A 103 12.14 -0.48 -12.82
CA GLY A 103 13.02 0.19 -13.77
C GLY A 103 13.10 -0.51 -15.13
N ASP A 104 12.78 -1.80 -15.19
CA ASP A 104 12.73 -2.60 -16.41
C ASP A 104 11.28 -2.75 -16.90
N GLU A 105 11.03 -2.47 -18.19
CA GLU A 105 9.68 -2.42 -18.74
C GLU A 105 9.01 -3.81 -18.77
N GLN A 106 9.78 -4.85 -19.12
CA GLN A 106 9.30 -6.22 -19.20
C GLN A 106 8.99 -6.77 -17.81
N LEU A 107 9.88 -6.57 -16.83
CA LEU A 107 9.66 -6.98 -15.45
C LEU A 107 8.47 -6.25 -14.82
N LYS A 108 8.36 -4.94 -15.08
CA LYS A 108 7.22 -4.15 -14.60
C LYS A 108 5.91 -4.64 -15.19
N ALA A 109 5.86 -4.95 -16.48
CA ALA A 109 4.67 -5.48 -17.13
C ALA A 109 4.25 -6.84 -16.55
N SER A 110 5.23 -7.74 -16.33
CA SER A 110 4.99 -9.03 -15.66
C SER A 110 4.43 -8.83 -14.25
N TRP A 111 5.06 -7.97 -13.45
CA TRP A 111 4.63 -7.67 -12.09
C TRP A 111 3.21 -7.10 -12.04
N LEU A 112 2.86 -6.17 -12.94
CA LEU A 112 1.50 -5.62 -13.03
C LEU A 112 0.46 -6.71 -13.34
N ALA A 113 0.79 -7.64 -14.24
CA ALA A 113 -0.09 -8.77 -14.56
C ALA A 113 -0.27 -9.70 -13.36
N GLU A 114 0.80 -9.97 -12.60
CA GLU A 114 0.74 -10.79 -11.38
C GLU A 114 -0.13 -10.13 -10.29
N VAL A 115 0.00 -8.81 -10.08
CA VAL A 115 -0.83 -8.07 -9.12
C VAL A 115 -2.31 -8.13 -9.50
N GLU A 116 -2.63 -7.96 -10.79
CA GLU A 116 -4.01 -8.07 -11.26
C GLU A 116 -4.56 -9.50 -11.13
N ALA A 117 -3.73 -10.52 -11.41
CA ALA A 117 -4.12 -11.91 -11.20
C ALA A 117 -4.43 -12.19 -9.71
N MET A 118 -3.60 -11.69 -8.79
CA MET A 118 -3.84 -11.78 -7.34
C MET A 118 -5.15 -11.09 -6.95
N ARG A 119 -5.43 -9.90 -7.47
CA ARG A 119 -6.69 -9.17 -7.23
C ARG A 119 -7.90 -9.98 -7.72
N LYS A 120 -7.86 -10.48 -8.96
CA LYS A 120 -8.95 -11.30 -9.53
C LYS A 120 -9.21 -12.55 -8.69
N ARG A 121 -8.15 -13.19 -8.20
CA ARG A 121 -8.29 -14.33 -7.29
C ARG A 121 -9.01 -13.96 -5.98
N ILE A 122 -8.68 -12.82 -5.37
CA ILE A 122 -9.38 -12.34 -4.16
C ILE A 122 -10.88 -12.14 -4.43
N LEU A 123 -11.23 -11.54 -5.57
CA LEU A 123 -12.63 -11.36 -5.97
C LEU A 123 -13.36 -12.69 -6.17
N ALA A 124 -12.72 -13.65 -6.86
CA ALA A 124 -13.29 -14.98 -7.08
C ALA A 124 -13.53 -15.73 -5.75
N MET A 125 -12.57 -15.70 -4.83
CA MET A 125 -12.72 -16.32 -3.51
C MET A 125 -13.83 -15.69 -2.67
N ARG A 126 -14.03 -14.39 -2.79
CA ARG A 126 -15.10 -13.68 -2.11
C ARG A 126 -16.46 -14.03 -2.70
N GLN A 127 -16.55 -14.18 -4.02
CA GLN A 127 -17.77 -14.66 -4.68
C GLN A 127 -18.13 -16.07 -4.20
N GLU A 128 -17.14 -16.96 -4.18
CA GLU A 128 -17.33 -18.34 -3.71
C GLU A 128 -17.79 -18.39 -2.25
N LEU A 129 -17.16 -17.60 -1.38
CA LEU A 129 -17.58 -17.49 0.02
C LEU A 129 -19.06 -17.09 0.15
N VAL A 130 -19.51 -16.11 -0.65
CA VAL A 130 -20.91 -15.65 -0.61
C VAL A 130 -21.86 -16.73 -1.12
N ASN A 131 -21.48 -17.48 -2.15
CA ASN A 131 -22.30 -18.59 -2.66
C ASN A 131 -22.50 -19.66 -1.56
N VAL A 132 -21.40 -20.12 -0.95
CA VAL A 132 -21.44 -21.11 0.13
C VAL A 132 -22.25 -20.61 1.33
N LEU A 133 -22.11 -19.34 1.71
CA LEU A 133 -22.87 -18.76 2.83
C LEU A 133 -24.37 -18.67 2.54
N LYS A 134 -24.77 -18.35 1.31
CA LYS A 134 -26.19 -18.31 0.90
C LYS A 134 -26.83 -19.70 0.96
N GLU A 135 -26.09 -20.74 0.60
CA GLU A 135 -26.54 -22.13 0.70
C GLU A 135 -26.61 -22.60 2.16
N ALA A 136 -25.58 -22.31 2.96
CA ALA A 136 -25.49 -22.76 4.34
C ALA A 136 -26.45 -22.05 5.30
N VAL A 137 -26.77 -20.77 5.03
CA VAL A 137 -27.63 -19.94 5.88
C VAL A 137 -28.66 -19.20 5.01
N PRO A 138 -29.66 -19.91 4.46
CA PRO A 138 -30.67 -19.31 3.61
C PRO A 138 -31.48 -18.24 4.35
N GLY A 139 -31.86 -17.17 3.65
CA GLY A 139 -32.62 -16.04 4.21
C GLY A 139 -31.75 -14.90 4.77
N HIS A 140 -30.44 -15.06 4.85
CA HIS A 140 -29.51 -13.99 5.23
C HIS A 140 -28.85 -13.33 4.01
N ASN A 141 -28.64 -12.00 4.08
CA ASN A 141 -27.98 -11.24 3.02
C ASN A 141 -26.47 -11.15 3.24
N PHE A 142 -25.68 -11.70 2.31
CA PHE A 142 -24.21 -11.65 2.32
C PHE A 142 -23.61 -10.78 1.20
N ASP A 143 -24.42 -10.06 0.42
CA ASP A 143 -23.98 -9.29 -0.75
C ASP A 143 -23.04 -8.12 -0.37
N TYR A 144 -23.08 -7.68 0.89
CA TYR A 144 -22.17 -6.67 1.41
C TYR A 144 -20.70 -7.13 1.37
N LEU A 145 -20.43 -8.45 1.38
CA LEU A 145 -19.07 -8.96 1.22
C LEU A 145 -18.55 -8.63 -0.19
N LEU A 146 -19.36 -8.87 -1.23
CA LEU A 146 -18.99 -8.62 -2.64
C LEU A 146 -18.64 -7.15 -2.94
N LYS A 147 -19.28 -6.21 -2.24
CA LYS A 147 -19.06 -4.77 -2.41
C LYS A 147 -17.73 -4.28 -1.82
N GLN A 148 -17.14 -5.05 -0.91
CA GLN A 148 -15.87 -4.68 -0.28
C GLN A 148 -14.70 -4.87 -1.25
N ARG A 149 -13.55 -4.27 -0.92
CA ARG A 149 -12.35 -4.26 -1.78
C ARG A 149 -11.10 -4.53 -0.94
N GLY A 150 -10.03 -4.97 -1.60
CA GLY A 150 -8.79 -5.33 -0.93
C GLY A 150 -8.81 -6.74 -0.32
N MET A 151 -7.74 -7.05 0.42
CA MET A 151 -7.44 -8.40 0.92
C MET A 151 -8.39 -8.92 2.01
N PHE A 152 -9.20 -8.04 2.59
CA PHE A 152 -9.97 -8.34 3.79
C PHE A 152 -11.45 -8.09 3.56
N SER A 153 -12.25 -8.73 4.39
CA SER A 153 -13.69 -8.48 4.45
C SER A 153 -14.10 -8.29 5.90
N TYR A 154 -14.82 -7.22 6.17
CA TYR A 154 -15.53 -7.01 7.42
C TYR A 154 -16.78 -7.88 7.40
N THR A 155 -16.75 -8.95 8.19
CA THR A 155 -17.77 -10.01 8.18
C THR A 155 -19.02 -9.66 8.99
N GLY A 156 -18.97 -8.61 9.80
CA GLY A 156 -20.08 -8.25 10.71
C GLY A 156 -20.37 -9.31 11.78
N LEU A 157 -19.56 -10.36 11.89
CA LEU A 157 -19.74 -11.40 12.89
C LEU A 157 -19.36 -10.86 14.26
N GLU A 158 -20.31 -10.94 15.19
CA GLU A 158 -20.07 -10.58 16.57
C GLU A 158 -19.19 -11.63 17.25
N ARG A 159 -18.49 -11.20 18.30
CA ARG A 159 -17.77 -12.12 19.16
C ARG A 159 -18.81 -13.04 19.81
N CYS A 160 -18.62 -14.36 19.72
CA CYS A 160 -19.43 -15.30 20.50
C CYS A 160 -19.29 -14.97 21.99
N ALA A 161 -20.30 -14.33 22.56
CA ALA A 161 -20.40 -14.06 23.98
C ALA A 161 -21.19 -15.20 24.65
N GLY A 162 -20.47 -16.23 25.11
CA GLY A 162 -21.07 -17.29 25.94
C GLY A 162 -21.84 -18.39 25.19
N ARG A 163 -21.94 -19.55 25.85
CA ARG A 163 -22.55 -20.80 25.33
C ARG A 163 -23.96 -20.56 24.78
N SER A 164 -24.13 -20.73 23.46
CA SER A 164 -25.45 -21.00 22.91
C SER A 164 -25.80 -22.50 23.08
N PRO A 165 -27.04 -22.88 23.47
CA PRO A 165 -27.43 -24.28 23.66
C PRO A 165 -27.62 -25.04 22.34
N ALA A 166 -27.51 -24.39 21.19
CA ALA A 166 -27.70 -25.01 19.89
C ALA A 166 -26.43 -25.78 19.46
N ARG A 167 -26.47 -27.10 19.65
CA ARG A 167 -25.45 -28.08 19.22
C ARG A 167 -25.19 -28.01 17.71
N ARG A 168 -24.20 -27.22 17.27
CA ARG A 168 -23.30 -27.58 16.12
C ARG A 168 -22.16 -26.61 15.81
N VAL A 169 -21.96 -25.53 16.56
CA VAL A 169 -20.75 -24.69 16.40
C VAL A 169 -19.94 -24.75 17.69
N ARG A 170 -18.96 -25.64 17.73
CA ARG A 170 -17.99 -25.68 18.81
C ARG A 170 -17.09 -24.46 18.62
N CYS A 171 -17.26 -23.45 19.47
CA CYS A 171 -16.34 -22.31 19.51
C CYS A 171 -14.94 -22.86 19.80
N LEU A 172 -14.01 -22.69 18.85
CA LEU A 172 -12.59 -22.90 19.10
C LEU A 172 -12.19 -21.95 20.24
N PRO A 173 -11.59 -22.45 21.33
CA PRO A 173 -11.18 -21.60 22.42
C PRO A 173 -9.93 -20.84 21.98
N ASP A 174 -10.06 -19.60 21.49
CA ASP A 174 -8.97 -18.66 21.74
C ASP A 174 -9.32 -17.17 21.65
N ARG A 175 -8.52 -16.42 22.41
CA ARG A 175 -8.42 -14.97 22.48
C ARG A 175 -7.97 -14.39 21.13
N GLN A 176 -8.88 -14.17 20.19
CA GLN A 176 -8.76 -13.16 19.12
C GLN A 176 -10.07 -13.10 18.29
N ARG A 177 -10.42 -11.92 17.77
CA ARG A 177 -11.61 -11.73 16.92
C ARG A 177 -11.47 -12.58 15.63
N PRO A 178 -12.53 -13.23 15.12
CA PRO A 178 -12.44 -13.99 13.88
C PRO A 178 -12.21 -13.03 12.69
N TYR A 179 -11.01 -13.08 12.13
CA TYR A 179 -10.58 -12.33 10.96
C TYR A 179 -10.31 -13.32 9.82
N VAL A 180 -11.09 -13.25 8.75
CA VAL A 180 -10.90 -14.15 7.59
C VAL A 180 -9.84 -13.52 6.68
N ARG A 181 -8.65 -14.12 6.69
CA ARG A 181 -7.54 -13.78 5.79
C ARG A 181 -7.56 -14.76 4.62
N SER A 182 -7.54 -14.26 3.38
CA SER A 182 -7.24 -15.10 2.22
C SER A 182 -5.78 -15.56 2.33
N GLY A 183 -5.58 -16.82 2.71
CA GLY A 183 -4.28 -17.37 3.14
C GLY A 183 -3.17 -17.29 2.08
N PHE A 184 -1.96 -17.04 2.57
CA PHE A 184 -0.67 -17.40 1.98
C PHE A 184 0.19 -17.90 3.13
N GLU A 185 0.66 -19.14 3.03
CA GLU A 185 1.49 -19.81 4.04
C GLU A 185 2.92 -19.87 3.49
N CYS A 186 3.87 -19.23 4.18
CA CYS A 186 5.27 -19.18 3.78
C CYS A 186 6.09 -20.00 4.78
N GLN A 187 6.61 -21.14 4.34
CA GLN A 187 7.51 -22.00 5.11
C GLN A 187 8.87 -21.30 5.26
N GLN A 188 9.26 -20.98 6.50
CA GLN A 188 10.60 -20.46 6.80
C GLN A 188 11.60 -21.61 6.94
N ARG A 189 12.76 -21.49 6.26
CA ARG A 189 14.00 -22.22 6.61
C ARG A 189 15.07 -21.22 7.08
N PRO A 190 15.92 -21.60 8.05
CA PRO A 190 16.95 -20.73 8.59
C PRO A 190 18.28 -20.91 7.83
N SER A 191 19.01 -19.81 7.59
CA SER A 191 20.44 -19.89 7.27
C SER A 191 21.23 -18.76 7.92
N ARG A 192 22.37 -19.18 8.49
CA ARG A 192 23.35 -18.45 9.28
C ARG A 192 24.28 -17.61 8.38
N GLY A 193 24.69 -16.45 8.90
CA GLY A 193 26.04 -15.87 8.84
C GLY A 193 26.66 -15.49 7.48
N ALA A 194 26.99 -14.19 7.30
CA ALA A 194 28.35 -13.71 7.03
C ALA A 194 28.37 -12.20 6.65
N GLY A 195 29.38 -11.49 7.16
CA GLY A 195 30.14 -10.49 6.39
C GLY A 195 29.59 -9.07 6.27
N PHE A 196 30.19 -8.14 7.02
CA PHE A 196 30.15 -6.70 6.74
C PHE A 196 30.83 -6.37 5.40
N CYS A 197 30.30 -5.38 4.68
CA CYS A 197 31.10 -4.49 3.83
C CYS A 197 30.42 -3.12 3.76
N CYS A 198 31.11 -2.08 4.26
CA CYS A 198 30.71 -0.69 4.13
C CYS A 198 30.89 -0.23 2.68
N CYS A 199 29.84 0.24 2.03
CA CYS A 199 29.93 1.04 0.81
C CYS A 199 28.91 2.20 0.83
N ASP A 200 29.48 3.40 0.86
CA ASP A 200 29.06 4.65 0.21
C ASP A 200 27.57 5.08 0.24
N VAL A 201 27.29 6.16 0.98
CA VAL A 201 25.98 6.79 1.12
C VAL A 201 25.61 7.67 -0.10
N SER A 202 26.53 7.85 -1.05
CA SER A 202 26.34 8.71 -2.23
C SER A 202 25.53 8.07 -3.37
N THR A 203 25.46 6.73 -3.45
CA THR A 203 24.85 6.03 -4.59
C THR A 203 23.32 5.89 -4.50
N TYR A 204 22.69 6.29 -3.39
CA TYR A 204 21.25 6.11 -3.17
C TYR A 204 20.35 7.13 -3.87
N GLN A 205 20.90 8.17 -4.49
CA GLN A 205 20.12 9.19 -5.18
C GLN A 205 19.75 8.85 -6.62
N SER A 206 20.29 7.79 -7.22
CA SER A 206 20.00 7.42 -8.62
C SER A 206 18.84 6.44 -8.79
N ALA A 207 18.35 5.82 -7.70
CA ALA A 207 17.10 5.07 -7.71
C ALA A 207 15.91 6.02 -7.56
N LEU A 208 15.73 6.87 -8.58
CA LEU A 208 14.51 7.65 -8.80
C LEU A 208 13.30 6.75 -8.56
N SER A 209 12.39 7.27 -7.77
CA SER A 209 11.18 6.55 -7.37
C SER A 209 10.44 6.05 -8.62
N PRO A 210 9.83 4.86 -8.58
CA PRO A 210 8.93 4.37 -9.64
C PRO A 210 7.82 5.38 -10.01
N TRP A 211 7.51 6.29 -9.08
CA TRP A 211 6.51 7.35 -9.20
C TRP A 211 6.97 8.52 -10.10
N GLU A 212 8.26 8.83 -10.14
CA GLU A 212 8.81 9.88 -11.02
C GLU A 212 8.75 9.48 -12.51
N ARG A 213 8.81 8.18 -12.83
CA ARG A 213 8.71 7.66 -14.20
C ARG A 213 7.28 7.24 -14.61
N ALA A 214 6.40 6.93 -13.66
CA ALA A 214 4.99 6.59 -13.93
C ALA A 214 4.06 7.81 -14.11
N GLY A 215 4.61 9.00 -14.35
CA GLY A 215 3.82 10.20 -14.66
C GLY A 215 3.40 11.05 -13.45
N VAL A 216 3.79 10.69 -12.21
CA VAL A 216 3.82 11.64 -11.09
C VAL A 216 5.19 12.31 -11.10
N ARG A 217 5.37 13.12 -12.14
CA ARG A 217 6.52 14.00 -12.27
C ARG A 217 6.51 14.98 -11.09
N ALA A 218 7.55 14.97 -10.26
CA ALA A 218 8.11 16.23 -9.75
C ALA A 218 8.73 16.98 -10.94
N SER A 219 7.90 17.38 -11.91
CA SER A 219 8.31 18.24 -13.00
C SER A 219 8.03 19.63 -12.54
N CYS A 220 9.12 20.31 -12.20
CA CYS A 220 9.25 21.72 -12.44
C CYS A 220 8.82 21.97 -13.90
N ARG A 221 7.57 22.38 -14.10
CA ARG A 221 7.14 23.04 -15.33
C ARG A 221 6.84 24.46 -14.89
N THR A 222 7.77 25.37 -15.16
CA THR A 222 7.46 26.78 -15.21
C THR A 222 6.30 26.95 -16.19
N LYS A 223 5.12 27.30 -15.67
CA LYS A 223 4.13 27.98 -16.51
C LYS A 223 4.70 29.36 -16.78
N THR A 224 5.44 29.53 -17.87
CA THR A 224 5.45 30.82 -18.55
C THR A 224 4.01 31.05 -19.02
N LEU A 225 3.31 31.94 -18.33
CA LEU A 225 2.05 32.50 -18.81
C LEU A 225 2.39 33.36 -20.05
N PRO A 226 1.75 33.16 -21.21
CA PRO A 226 1.86 34.10 -22.30
C PRO A 226 0.97 35.32 -21.97
N GLY A 227 1.58 36.48 -21.86
CA GLY A 227 0.90 37.78 -21.93
C GLY A 227 0.75 38.52 -20.59
N ALA A 228 1.72 39.36 -20.29
CA ALA A 228 1.50 40.72 -19.79
C ALA A 228 2.79 41.52 -20.06
N LEU A 229 2.58 42.71 -20.62
CA LEU A 229 3.56 43.70 -21.11
C LEU A 229 4.84 43.86 -20.28
#